data_AF-A0A3P8D9G1-F1
#
_entry.id   AF-A0A3P8D9G1-F1
#
_cell.length_a   1.000
_cell.length_b   1.000
_cell.length_c   1.000
_cell.angle_alpha   90.00
_cell.angle_beta   90.00
_cell.angle_gamma   90.00
#
_symmetry.space_group_name_H-M   'P 1'
#
loop_
_entity.id
_entity.type
_entity.pdbx_description
1 polymer ?
#
loop_
_entity_poly.entity_id
_entity_poly.type
_entity_poly.pdbx_seq_one_letter_code
_entity_poly.pdbx_strand_id
1 'polypeptide(L)'
;MKLRSLSFEHFFSALNQYHRILTSSYVDATNVSVTAASGTGVSADLQIVPQEINGLIAWMKLLETLCRVSPVVRNLFVEMPNWDCIKVLLGLLCCPVPIELKGGIFRALASFAMSSVIAKTLCEALSSTDILGRSATGKLTGIQQELDTIESQLEVYPVSSGFLYFFQTLFTHRVIVLYPAQALLPYLEYLLNSMLLCFTGRSYKSTQEMVTHDFF
;
A
#
# COMPACT_ATOMS: atom_id res chain seq x y z
N MET A 1 -4.02 -8.88 -36.61
CA MET A 1 -4.17 -8.72 -35.15
C MET A 1 -2.85 -8.20 -34.60
N LYS A 2 -2.69 -6.88 -34.40
CA LYS A 2 -1.48 -6.35 -33.75
C LYS A 2 -1.63 -6.62 -32.27
N LEU A 3 -0.93 -7.61 -31.74
CA LEU A 3 -0.69 -7.71 -30.29
C LEU A 3 0.03 -6.42 -29.91
N ARG A 4 -0.69 -5.47 -29.31
CA ARG A 4 -0.07 -4.33 -28.63
C ARG A 4 0.82 -4.96 -27.57
N SER A 5 2.14 -4.83 -27.70
CA SER A 5 3.07 -5.33 -26.71
C SER A 5 2.73 -4.68 -25.37
N LEU A 6 2.40 -5.51 -24.39
CA LEU A 6 2.06 -5.04 -23.05
C LEU A 6 3.36 -4.52 -22.42
N SER A 7 3.47 -3.20 -22.23
CA SER A 7 4.66 -2.54 -21.70
C SER A 7 4.41 -2.03 -20.27
N PHE A 8 5.49 -1.82 -19.51
CA PHE A 8 5.42 -1.20 -18.20
C PHE A 8 4.82 0.21 -18.25
N GLU A 9 5.05 0.96 -19.33
CA GLU A 9 4.44 2.27 -19.54
C GLU A 9 2.92 2.19 -19.62
N HIS A 10 2.38 1.20 -20.35
CA HIS A 10 0.95 0.99 -20.41
C HIS A 10 0.36 0.64 -19.03
N PHE A 11 1.08 -0.18 -18.27
CA PHE A 11 0.67 -0.57 -16.92
C PHE A 11 0.66 0.63 -15.95
N PHE A 12 1.73 1.42 -15.88
CA PHE A 12 1.75 2.60 -15.00
C PHE A 12 0.78 3.69 -15.45
N SER A 13 0.54 3.83 -16.76
CA SER A 13 -0.53 4.70 -17.27
C SER A 13 -1.90 4.24 -16.76
N ALA A 14 -2.19 2.94 -16.80
CA ALA A 14 -3.42 2.37 -16.25
C ALA A 14 -3.53 2.57 -14.74
N LEU A 15 -2.47 2.28 -13.96
CA LEU A 15 -2.47 2.50 -12.51
C LEU A 15 -2.73 3.97 -12.14
N ASN A 16 -2.10 4.90 -12.86
CA ASN A 16 -2.33 6.32 -12.64
C ASN A 16 -3.78 6.73 -12.95
N GLN A 17 -4.38 6.14 -14.00
CA GLN A 17 -5.81 6.34 -14.28
C GLN A 17 -6.68 5.77 -13.16
N TYR A 18 -6.41 4.55 -12.69
CA TYR A 18 -7.13 3.96 -11.55
C TYR A 18 -7.04 4.83 -10.30
N HIS A 19 -5.84 5.27 -9.94
CA HIS A 19 -5.63 6.14 -8.79
C HIS A 19 -6.43 7.44 -8.89
N ARG A 20 -6.45 8.07 -10.09
CA ARG A 20 -7.25 9.29 -10.34
C ARG A 20 -8.75 9.04 -10.19
N ILE A 21 -9.26 7.94 -10.75
CA ILE A 21 -10.68 7.60 -10.67
C ILE A 21 -11.06 7.33 -9.21
N LEU A 22 -10.31 6.48 -8.51
CA LEU A 22 -10.56 6.14 -7.10
C LEU A 22 -10.52 7.36 -6.18
N THR A 23 -9.58 8.28 -6.42
CA THR A 23 -9.48 9.52 -5.63
C THR A 23 -10.64 10.47 -5.91
N SER A 24 -11.03 10.65 -7.19
CA SER A 24 -12.17 11.50 -7.56
C SER A 24 -13.48 10.98 -6.95
N SER A 25 -13.75 9.69 -7.09
CA SER A 25 -14.97 9.07 -6.57
C SER A 25 -15.03 9.08 -5.04
N TYR A 26 -13.88 8.98 -4.36
CA TYR A 26 -13.81 9.13 -2.91
C TYR A 26 -14.17 10.56 -2.48
N VAL A 27 -13.63 11.57 -3.15
CA VAL A 27 -13.93 12.98 -2.85
C VAL A 27 -15.41 13.29 -3.09
N ASP A 28 -15.99 12.79 -4.18
CA ASP A 28 -17.41 12.99 -4.50
C ASP A 28 -18.32 12.35 -3.43
N ALA A 29 -18.01 11.15 -2.95
CA ALA A 29 -18.76 10.50 -1.87
C ALA A 29 -18.70 11.31 -0.55
N THR A 30 -17.55 11.90 -0.23
CA THR A 30 -17.40 12.74 0.98
C THR A 30 -18.13 14.07 0.88
N ASN A 31 -18.21 14.69 -0.31
CA ASN A 31 -18.82 16.00 -0.51
C ASN A 31 -20.36 15.95 -0.59
N VAL A 32 -20.94 14.84 -1.03
CA VAL A 32 -22.41 14.66 -1.10
C VAL A 32 -23.05 14.49 0.29
N SER A 33 -22.24 14.30 1.34
CA SER A 33 -22.70 14.06 2.71
C SER A 33 -23.17 15.32 3.47
N VAL A 34 -23.09 16.52 2.88
CA VAL A 34 -23.48 17.79 3.55
C VAL A 34 -24.90 18.26 3.18
N THR A 35 -25.54 17.68 2.16
CA THR A 35 -26.82 18.21 1.65
C THR A 35 -27.75 17.14 1.06
N ALA A 36 -28.20 16.15 1.83
CA ALA A 36 -29.45 15.44 1.52
C ALA A 36 -29.94 14.53 2.66
N ALA A 37 -30.98 14.98 3.36
CA ALA A 37 -31.96 14.08 3.96
C ALA A 37 -32.85 13.54 2.85
N SER A 38 -32.46 12.45 2.18
CA SER A 38 -33.31 11.64 1.29
C SER A 38 -32.63 10.32 1.02
N GLY A 39 -33.22 9.23 1.50
CA GLY A 39 -32.69 7.88 1.33
C GLY A 39 -32.74 7.43 -0.13
N THR A 40 -31.56 7.31 -0.73
CA THR A 40 -31.20 6.37 -1.80
C THR A 40 -29.67 6.35 -1.85
N GLY A 41 -29.07 5.24 -1.43
CA GLY A 41 -27.62 5.07 -1.34
C GLY A 41 -26.95 5.24 -2.70
N VAL A 42 -26.03 6.19 -2.79
CA VAL A 42 -25.09 6.30 -3.90
C VAL A 42 -23.81 5.59 -3.47
N SER A 43 -23.83 4.26 -3.61
CA SER A 43 -22.66 3.39 -3.53
C SER A 43 -22.74 2.36 -4.66
N ALA A 44 -22.92 2.87 -5.87
CA ALA A 44 -22.81 2.12 -7.12
C ALA A 44 -21.71 2.76 -7.98
N ASP A 45 -20.95 1.92 -8.68
CA ASP A 45 -20.11 2.26 -9.84
C ASP A 45 -18.59 2.44 -9.68
N LEU A 46 -17.96 1.83 -8.67
CA LEU A 46 -16.55 1.39 -8.82
C LEU A 46 -16.34 -0.04 -8.30
N GLN A 47 -17.11 -0.98 -8.82
CA GLN A 47 -16.72 -2.39 -8.73
C GLN A 47 -15.62 -2.64 -9.76
N ILE A 48 -14.36 -2.51 -9.33
CA ILE A 48 -13.23 -3.06 -10.10
C ILE A 48 -13.53 -4.54 -10.29
N VAL A 49 -13.52 -4.99 -11.54
CA VAL A 49 -13.88 -6.38 -11.86
C VAL A 49 -12.90 -7.31 -11.13
N PRO A 50 -13.34 -8.40 -10.48
CA PRO A 50 -12.44 -9.29 -9.72
C PRO A 50 -11.24 -9.79 -10.54
N GLN A 51 -11.42 -9.97 -11.85
CA GLN A 51 -10.36 -10.35 -12.77
C GLN A 51 -9.28 -9.26 -12.91
N GLU A 52 -9.65 -7.98 -12.89
CA GLU A 52 -8.70 -6.86 -12.93
C GLU A 52 -7.88 -6.80 -11.64
N ILE A 53 -8.52 -6.99 -10.47
CA ILE A 53 -7.80 -7.07 -9.19
C ILE A 53 -6.77 -8.19 -9.19
N ASN A 54 -7.14 -9.39 -9.67
CA ASN A 54 -6.20 -10.51 -9.78
C ASN A 54 -5.03 -10.18 -10.71
N GLY A 55 -5.30 -9.47 -11.83
CA GLY A 55 -4.27 -8.96 -12.72
C GLY A 55 -3.33 -7.98 -12.02
N LEU A 56 -3.85 -7.01 -11.27
CA LEU A 56 -3.06 -6.03 -10.51
C LEU A 56 -2.19 -6.71 -9.46
N ILE A 57 -2.72 -7.70 -8.74
CA ILE A 57 -1.96 -8.49 -7.76
C ILE A 57 -0.84 -9.28 -8.44
N ALA A 58 -1.12 -9.91 -9.59
CA ALA A 58 -0.09 -10.61 -10.37
C ALA A 58 1.01 -9.66 -10.84
N TRP A 59 0.64 -8.44 -11.23
CA TRP A 59 1.60 -7.39 -11.57
C TRP A 59 2.45 -6.94 -10.39
N MET A 60 1.86 -6.77 -9.20
CA MET A 60 2.63 -6.45 -7.99
C MET A 60 3.67 -7.52 -7.67
N LYS A 61 3.30 -8.81 -7.81
CA LYS A 61 4.22 -9.94 -7.64
C LYS A 61 5.33 -9.97 -8.69
N LEU A 62 5.00 -9.65 -9.95
CA LEU A 62 5.99 -9.54 -11.02
C LEU A 62 6.98 -8.40 -10.74
N LEU A 63 6.47 -7.23 -10.36
CA LEU A 63 7.27 -6.06 -10.03
C LEU A 63 8.23 -6.35 -8.86
N GLU A 64 7.71 -6.94 -7.79
CA GLU A 64 8.49 -7.41 -6.64
C GLU A 64 9.62 -8.35 -7.09
N THR A 65 9.29 -9.38 -7.88
CA THR A 65 10.25 -10.40 -8.34
C THR A 65 11.36 -9.77 -9.18
N LEU A 66 11.00 -8.92 -10.14
CA LEU A 66 11.97 -8.27 -11.04
C LEU A 66 12.93 -7.36 -10.27
N CYS A 67 12.41 -6.57 -9.33
CA CYS A 67 13.21 -5.60 -8.55
C CYS A 67 14.08 -6.27 -7.48
N ARG A 68 13.68 -7.46 -7.00
CA ARG A 68 14.53 -8.32 -6.14
C ARG A 68 15.70 -8.91 -6.93
N VAL A 69 15.45 -9.39 -8.15
CA VAL A 69 16.46 -10.08 -8.97
C VAL A 69 17.47 -9.13 -9.60
N SER A 70 17.03 -7.95 -10.06
CA SER A 70 17.89 -7.04 -10.80
C SER A 70 17.92 -5.62 -10.21
N PRO A 71 19.08 -5.14 -9.70
CA PRO A 71 19.21 -3.77 -9.24
C PRO A 71 19.05 -2.76 -10.39
N VAL A 72 19.39 -3.15 -11.62
CA VAL A 72 19.21 -2.30 -12.81
C VAL A 72 17.73 -2.06 -13.08
N VAL A 73 16.93 -3.12 -13.03
CA VAL A 73 15.47 -3.01 -13.23
C VAL A 73 14.83 -2.18 -12.11
N ARG A 74 15.29 -2.39 -10.87
CA ARG A 74 14.83 -1.60 -9.73
C ARG A 74 15.06 -0.10 -9.90
N ASN A 75 16.26 0.30 -10.35
CA ASN A 75 16.56 1.70 -10.62
C ASN A 75 15.74 2.23 -11.79
N LEU A 76 15.60 1.46 -12.87
CA LEU A 76 14.80 1.83 -14.04
C LEU A 76 13.37 2.26 -13.65
N PHE A 77 12.69 1.51 -12.78
CA PHE A 77 11.32 1.84 -12.36
C PHE A 77 11.20 3.17 -11.62
N VAL A 78 12.25 3.59 -10.90
CA VAL A 78 12.27 4.83 -10.12
C VAL A 78 12.78 6.00 -10.95
N GLU A 79 13.70 5.76 -11.88
CA GLU A 79 14.30 6.77 -12.75
C GLU A 79 13.37 7.25 -13.86
N MET A 80 12.40 6.44 -14.28
CA MET A 80 11.47 6.80 -15.36
C MET A 80 10.38 7.77 -14.84
N PRO A 81 10.46 9.08 -15.12
CA PRO A 81 9.57 10.07 -14.51
C PRO A 81 8.12 9.91 -14.97
N ASN A 82 7.90 9.39 -16.18
CA ASN A 82 6.56 9.19 -16.73
C ASN A 82 5.76 8.10 -16.00
N TRP A 83 6.43 7.21 -15.27
CA TRP A 83 5.77 6.13 -14.54
C TRP A 83 5.34 6.55 -13.14
N ASP A 84 6.10 7.48 -12.53
CA ASP A 84 5.90 7.99 -11.16
C ASP A 84 5.61 6.85 -10.17
N CYS A 85 6.37 5.76 -10.31
CA CYS A 85 6.05 4.44 -9.76
C CYS A 85 5.83 4.48 -8.25
N ILE A 86 6.71 5.16 -7.50
CA ILE A 86 6.60 5.25 -6.04
C ILE A 86 5.32 6.00 -5.65
N LYS A 87 5.06 7.14 -6.27
CA LYS A 87 3.92 7.99 -5.92
C LYS A 87 2.59 7.31 -6.22
N VAL A 88 2.45 6.67 -7.39
CA VAL A 88 1.20 5.99 -7.75
C VAL A 88 0.93 4.79 -6.83
N LEU A 89 1.97 4.03 -6.47
CA LEU A 89 1.84 2.91 -5.53
C LEU A 89 1.44 3.39 -4.13
N LEU A 90 2.10 4.42 -3.60
CA LEU A 90 1.73 4.99 -2.30
C LEU A 90 0.33 5.61 -2.31
N GLY A 91 -0.05 6.29 -3.41
CA GLY A 91 -1.39 6.84 -3.57
C GLY A 91 -2.49 5.77 -3.55
N LEU A 92 -2.25 4.64 -4.21
CA LEU A 92 -3.18 3.51 -4.20
C LEU A 92 -3.37 2.88 -2.80
N LEU A 93 -2.38 2.99 -1.89
CA LEU A 93 -2.54 2.55 -0.50
C LEU A 93 -3.56 3.41 0.27
N CYS A 94 -3.70 4.68 -0.09
CA CYS A 94 -4.69 5.59 0.46
C CYS A 94 -6.10 5.40 -0.14
N CYS A 95 -6.21 4.69 -1.27
CA CYS A 95 -7.49 4.41 -1.91
C CYS A 95 -8.22 3.21 -1.27
N PRO A 96 -9.56 3.13 -1.41
CA PRO A 96 -10.36 1.99 -0.96
C PRO A 96 -10.20 0.79 -1.92
N VAL A 97 -9.01 0.18 -1.94
CA VAL A 97 -8.70 -1.02 -2.75
C VAL A 97 -8.60 -2.28 -1.86
N PRO A 98 -8.77 -3.50 -2.41
CA PRO A 98 -8.72 -4.74 -1.64
C PRO A 98 -7.40 -4.92 -0.85
N ILE A 99 -7.50 -5.54 0.33
CA ILE A 99 -6.37 -5.75 1.25
C ILE A 99 -5.24 -6.57 0.63
N GLU A 100 -5.57 -7.51 -0.27
CA GLU A 100 -4.58 -8.32 -1.00
C GLU A 100 -3.73 -7.47 -1.95
N LEU A 101 -4.36 -6.47 -2.60
CA LEU A 101 -3.65 -5.55 -3.46
C LEU A 101 -2.75 -4.62 -2.64
N LYS A 102 -3.24 -4.07 -1.52
CA LYS A 102 -2.41 -3.23 -0.62
C LYS A 102 -1.21 -4.01 -0.08
N GLY A 103 -1.41 -5.25 0.36
CA GLY A 103 -0.32 -6.14 0.76
C GLY A 103 0.70 -6.38 -0.35
N GLY A 104 0.23 -6.62 -1.57
CA GLY A 104 1.08 -6.74 -2.76
C GLY A 104 1.87 -5.45 -3.07
N ILE A 105 1.24 -4.29 -2.94
CA ILE A 105 1.90 -2.98 -3.12
C ILE A 105 3.02 -2.80 -2.09
N PHE A 106 2.78 -3.07 -0.80
CA PHE A 106 3.84 -2.98 0.21
C PHE A 106 5.02 -3.91 -0.09
N ARG A 107 4.76 -5.14 -0.56
CA ARG A 107 5.84 -6.07 -0.95
C ARG A 107 6.63 -5.58 -2.18
N ALA A 108 5.96 -4.98 -3.16
CA ALA A 108 6.65 -4.35 -4.28
C ALA A 108 7.50 -3.15 -3.80
N LEU A 109 6.96 -2.29 -2.93
CA LEU A 109 7.72 -1.19 -2.31
C LEU A 109 8.94 -1.67 -1.51
N ALA A 110 8.82 -2.82 -0.84
CA ALA A 110 9.95 -3.42 -0.13
C ALA A 110 11.09 -3.82 -1.07
N SER A 111 10.76 -4.37 -2.26
CA SER A 111 11.77 -4.70 -3.26
C SER A 111 12.51 -3.45 -3.78
N PHE A 112 11.83 -2.30 -3.89
CA PHE A 112 12.45 -1.01 -4.18
C PHE A 112 13.36 -0.54 -3.04
N ALA A 113 12.89 -0.67 -1.80
CA ALA A 113 13.62 -0.30 -0.59
C ALA A 113 14.93 -1.08 -0.38
N MET A 114 15.20 -2.15 -1.14
CA MET A 114 16.50 -2.85 -1.10
C MET A 114 17.68 -1.97 -1.57
N SER A 115 17.42 -0.90 -2.32
CA SER A 115 18.43 0.12 -2.66
C SER A 115 18.40 1.24 -1.63
N SER A 116 19.56 1.57 -1.03
CA SER A 116 19.64 2.64 -0.04
C SER A 116 19.24 4.03 -0.59
N VAL A 117 19.52 4.28 -1.88
CA VAL A 117 19.14 5.52 -2.56
C VAL A 117 17.62 5.60 -2.68
N ILE A 118 16.99 4.52 -3.15
CA ILE A 118 15.54 4.47 -3.33
C ILE A 118 14.82 4.45 -1.98
N ALA A 119 15.39 3.80 -0.96
CA ALA A 119 14.87 3.80 0.41
C ALA A 119 14.72 5.23 0.96
N LYS A 120 15.71 6.10 0.72
CA LYS A 120 15.61 7.51 1.10
C LYS A 120 14.46 8.22 0.38
N THR A 121 14.33 8.02 -0.94
CA THR A 121 13.22 8.58 -1.73
C THR A 121 11.86 8.06 -1.25
N LEU A 122 11.78 6.80 -0.85
CA LEU A 122 10.57 6.22 -0.27
C LEU A 122 10.20 6.89 1.06
N CYS A 123 11.15 7.17 1.94
CA CYS A 123 10.88 7.90 3.18
C CYS A 123 10.39 9.32 2.94
N GLU A 124 10.97 10.03 1.97
CA GLU A 124 10.51 11.36 1.57
C GLU A 124 9.07 11.30 1.04
N ALA A 125 8.78 10.33 0.17
CA ALA A 125 7.44 10.13 -0.37
C ALA A 125 6.42 9.72 0.71
N LEU A 126 6.77 8.82 1.62
CA LEU A 126 5.93 8.40 2.75
C LEU A 126 5.53 9.57 3.66
N SER A 127 6.48 10.50 3.87
CA SER A 127 6.24 11.69 4.69
C SER A 127 5.21 12.63 4.06
N SER A 128 5.02 12.53 2.74
CA SER A 128 4.05 13.32 1.97
C SER A 128 2.72 12.61 1.76
N THR A 129 2.56 11.36 2.21
CA THR A 129 1.36 10.55 2.03
C THR A 129 0.66 10.26 3.35
N ASP A 130 -0.67 10.41 3.38
CA ASP A 130 -1.49 10.17 4.56
C ASP A 130 -1.99 8.70 4.62
N ILE A 131 -1.05 7.75 4.66
CA ILE A 131 -1.36 6.31 4.75
C ILE A 131 -1.87 5.96 6.16
N LEU A 132 -1.27 6.60 7.16
CA LEU A 132 -1.62 6.49 8.58
C LEU A 132 -2.38 7.74 9.00
N GLY A 133 -3.65 7.81 8.62
CA GLY A 133 -4.49 8.95 8.91
C GLY A 133 -5.15 8.90 10.28
N ARG A 134 -5.56 10.07 10.75
CA ARG A 134 -6.47 10.24 11.89
C ARG A 134 -7.57 11.21 11.51
N SER A 135 -8.82 10.80 11.71
CA SER A 135 -9.99 11.66 11.55
C SER A 135 -9.94 12.84 12.52
N ALA A 136 -10.66 13.93 12.21
CA ALA A 136 -10.87 15.06 13.11
C ALA A 136 -11.45 14.65 14.48
N THR A 137 -12.14 13.51 14.55
CA THR A 137 -12.68 12.93 15.79
C THR A 137 -11.66 12.08 16.56
N GLY A 138 -10.41 12.02 16.12
CA GLY A 138 -9.35 11.23 16.74
C GLY A 138 -9.32 9.75 16.36
N LYS A 139 -10.30 9.27 15.56
CA LYS A 139 -10.37 7.88 15.09
C LYS A 139 -9.27 7.60 14.06
N LEU A 140 -8.61 6.45 14.20
CA LEU A 140 -7.63 5.95 13.23
C LEU A 140 -8.31 5.66 11.88
N THR A 141 -7.67 6.02 10.78
CA THR A 141 -8.17 5.81 9.41
C THR A 141 -7.13 5.11 8.54
N GLY A 142 -7.50 4.81 7.29
CA GLY A 142 -6.62 4.13 6.34
C GLY A 142 -6.31 2.70 6.78
N ILE A 143 -5.05 2.28 6.62
CA ILE A 143 -4.64 0.90 6.90
C ILE A 143 -4.77 0.53 8.39
N GLN A 144 -4.76 1.52 9.28
CA GLN A 144 -4.95 1.30 10.71
C GLN A 144 -6.38 0.82 11.02
N GLN A 145 -7.37 1.44 10.38
CA GLN A 145 -8.75 1.00 10.50
C GLN A 145 -8.96 -0.35 9.82
N GLU A 146 -8.38 -0.56 8.63
CA GLU A 146 -8.52 -1.81 7.87
C GLU A 146 -7.96 -3.02 8.61
N LEU A 147 -6.86 -2.84 9.37
CA LEU A 147 -6.31 -3.86 10.25
C LEU A 147 -7.35 -4.36 11.27
N ASP A 148 -8.05 -3.44 11.93
CA ASP A 148 -8.99 -3.78 13.00
C ASP A 148 -10.36 -4.23 12.47
N THR A 149 -10.81 -3.70 11.34
CA THR A 149 -12.15 -4.00 10.79
C THR A 149 -12.17 -5.07 9.72
N ILE A 150 -11.11 -5.21 8.92
CA ILE A 150 -11.07 -6.13 7.77
C ILE A 150 -10.13 -7.29 8.05
N GLU A 151 -8.83 -7.04 8.25
CA GLU A 151 -7.84 -8.12 8.43
C GLU A 151 -8.17 -8.97 9.66
N SER A 152 -8.56 -8.34 10.77
CA SER A 152 -8.94 -9.06 11.99
C SER A 152 -10.25 -9.80 11.89
N GLN A 153 -11.20 -9.31 11.09
CA GLN A 153 -12.46 -10.01 10.87
C GLN A 153 -12.28 -11.23 9.96
N LEU A 154 -11.41 -11.12 8.97
CA LEU A 154 -11.10 -12.20 8.02
C LEU A 154 -10.05 -13.18 8.56
N GLU A 155 -9.36 -12.82 9.65
CA GLU A 155 -8.24 -13.55 10.24
C GLU A 155 -7.08 -13.78 9.26
N VAL A 156 -6.93 -12.87 8.30
CA VAL A 156 -5.89 -12.89 7.24
C VAL A 156 -5.28 -11.50 7.15
N TYR A 157 -3.94 -11.43 7.19
CA TYR A 157 -3.18 -10.19 7.42
C TYR A 157 -2.22 -9.78 6.28
N PRO A 158 -2.67 -9.69 5.01
CA PRO A 158 -1.80 -9.41 3.86
C PRO A 158 -1.19 -8.00 3.89
N VAL A 159 -1.93 -6.99 4.36
CA VAL A 159 -1.46 -5.60 4.49
C VAL A 159 -0.43 -5.52 5.59
N SER A 160 -0.75 -6.06 6.77
CA SER A 160 0.19 -6.08 7.91
C SER A 160 1.47 -6.84 7.58
N SER A 161 1.38 -7.99 6.93
CA SER A 161 2.54 -8.76 6.44
C SER A 161 3.38 -7.96 5.45
N GLY A 162 2.75 -7.34 4.45
CA GLY A 162 3.44 -6.49 3.48
C GLY A 162 4.11 -5.29 4.14
N PHE A 163 3.40 -4.61 5.04
CA PHE A 163 3.88 -3.43 5.77
C PHE A 163 5.10 -3.75 6.63
N LEU A 164 5.05 -4.85 7.41
CA LEU A 164 6.19 -5.30 8.19
C LEU A 164 7.39 -5.64 7.31
N TYR A 165 7.17 -6.35 6.21
CA TYR A 165 8.23 -6.70 5.26
C TYR A 165 8.88 -5.44 4.63
N PHE A 166 8.06 -4.43 4.32
CA PHE A 166 8.51 -3.15 3.82
C PHE A 166 9.38 -2.40 4.83
N PHE A 167 8.90 -2.22 6.07
CA PHE A 167 9.65 -1.50 7.10
C PHE A 167 10.88 -2.26 7.57
N GLN A 168 10.82 -3.60 7.63
CA GLN A 168 11.99 -4.44 7.87
C GLN A 168 13.08 -4.15 6.84
N THR A 169 12.73 -4.17 5.55
CA THR A 169 13.69 -3.88 4.47
C THR A 169 14.21 -2.45 4.55
N LEU A 170 13.33 -1.49 4.81
CA LEU A 170 13.67 -0.07 4.91
C LEU A 170 14.69 0.20 6.02
N PHE A 171 14.48 -0.38 7.21
CA PHE A 171 15.35 -0.19 8.38
C PHE A 171 16.69 -0.93 8.31
N THR A 172 16.93 -1.78 7.30
CA THR A 172 18.27 -2.35 7.08
C THR A 172 19.32 -1.30 6.69
N HIS A 173 18.88 -0.14 6.18
CA HIS A 173 19.79 0.90 5.70
C HIS A 173 20.11 1.94 6.77
N ARG A 174 21.40 2.19 6.99
CA ARG A 174 21.88 3.23 7.93
C ARG A 174 21.34 4.62 7.62
N VAL A 175 21.11 4.94 6.34
CA VAL A 175 20.57 6.24 5.91
C VAL A 175 19.18 6.51 6.49
N ILE A 176 18.40 5.45 6.79
CA ILE A 176 17.07 5.57 7.37
C ILE A 176 17.14 5.84 8.87
N VAL A 177 18.11 5.25 9.57
CA VAL A 177 18.35 5.52 11.00
C VAL A 177 18.71 6.99 11.24
N LEU A 178 19.32 7.65 10.25
CA LEU A 178 19.68 9.07 10.29
C LEU A 178 18.61 9.99 9.71
N TYR A 179 17.50 9.44 9.18
CA TYR A 179 16.39 10.22 8.65
C TYR A 179 15.63 10.90 9.80
N PRO A 180 15.05 12.10 9.61
CA PRO A 180 14.34 12.81 10.68
C PRO A 180 13.30 11.91 11.38
N ALA A 181 13.49 11.68 12.68
CA ALA A 181 12.67 10.75 13.44
C ALA A 181 11.18 11.10 13.36
N GLN A 182 10.84 12.39 13.34
CA GLN A 182 9.46 12.88 13.28
C GLN A 182 8.69 12.38 12.04
N ALA A 183 9.39 12.12 10.94
CA ALA A 183 8.78 11.69 9.70
C ALA A 183 8.34 10.21 9.72
N LEU A 184 9.12 9.36 10.40
CA LEU A 184 8.85 7.92 10.47
C LEU A 184 8.21 7.48 11.79
N LEU A 185 8.18 8.36 12.79
CA LEU A 185 7.64 8.07 14.12
C LEU A 185 6.20 7.52 14.09
N PRO A 186 5.24 8.08 13.31
CA PRO A 186 3.89 7.54 13.27
C PRO A 186 3.84 6.08 12.77
N TYR A 187 4.73 5.73 11.83
CA TYR A 187 4.84 4.38 11.29
C TYR A 187 5.46 3.41 12.28
N LEU A 188 6.47 3.85 13.04
CA LEU A 188 7.08 3.07 14.13
C LEU A 188 6.10 2.84 15.27
N GLU A 189 5.35 3.87 15.68
CA GLU A 189 4.33 3.76 16.72
C GLU A 189 3.23 2.78 16.31
N TYR A 190 2.78 2.84 15.05
CA TYR A 190 1.80 1.90 14.52
C TYR A 190 2.36 0.46 14.47
N LEU A 191 3.58 0.28 13.99
CA LEU A 191 4.24 -1.03 13.93
C LEU A 191 4.34 -1.67 15.32
N LEU A 192 4.79 -0.90 16.32
CA LEU A 192 4.96 -1.39 17.67
C LEU A 192 3.62 -1.61 18.38
N ASN A 193 2.77 -0.57 18.43
CA ASN A 193 1.57 -0.59 19.26
C ASN A 193 0.41 -1.38 18.66
N SER A 194 0.24 -1.37 17.34
CA SER A 194 -0.93 -1.96 16.69
C SER A 194 -0.64 -3.32 16.05
N MET A 195 0.59 -3.57 15.60
CA MET A 195 0.96 -4.86 15.00
C MET A 195 1.69 -5.75 16.02
N LEU A 196 2.90 -5.38 16.46
CA LEU A 196 3.75 -6.27 17.24
C LEU A 196 3.20 -6.57 18.64
N LEU A 197 2.77 -5.55 19.40
CA LEU A 197 2.25 -5.75 20.75
C LEU A 197 0.89 -6.46 20.77
N CYS A 198 0.08 -6.28 19.73
CA CYS A 198 -1.24 -6.93 19.60
C CYS A 198 -1.17 -8.28 18.89
N PHE A 199 0.01 -8.70 18.41
CA PHE A 199 0.19 -9.90 17.59
C PHE A 199 -0.34 -11.16 18.29
N THR A 200 0.02 -11.38 19.55
CA THR A 200 -0.37 -12.56 20.33
C THR A 200 -1.86 -12.61 20.67
N GLY A 201 -2.56 -11.46 20.58
CA GLY A 201 -3.99 -11.35 20.86
C GLY A 201 -4.89 -11.52 19.63
N ARG A 202 -4.32 -11.63 18.43
CA ARG A 202 -5.07 -11.74 17.16
C ARG A 202 -5.35 -13.21 16.82
N SER A 203 -6.46 -13.45 16.12
CA SER A 203 -6.83 -14.78 15.60
C SER A 203 -6.35 -14.91 14.16
N TYR A 204 -5.81 -16.08 13.80
CA TYR A 204 -5.20 -16.33 12.50
C TYR A 204 -5.84 -17.54 11.85
N LYS A 205 -6.19 -17.40 10.57
CA LYS A 205 -6.81 -18.47 9.78
C LYS A 205 -5.85 -19.65 9.56
N SER A 206 -4.56 -19.39 9.50
CA SER A 206 -3.51 -20.39 9.30
C SER A 206 -2.31 -20.15 10.21
N THR A 207 -1.73 -21.22 10.74
CA THR A 207 -0.47 -21.16 11.51
C THR A 207 0.69 -20.66 10.66
N GLN A 208 0.66 -20.82 9.34
CA GLN A 208 1.68 -20.25 8.46
C GLN A 208 1.65 -18.73 8.46
N GLU A 209 0.47 -18.13 8.53
CA GLU A 209 0.34 -16.67 8.61
C GLU A 209 0.94 -16.16 9.92
N MET A 210 0.66 -16.85 11.03
CA MET A 210 1.29 -16.58 12.33
C MET A 210 2.83 -16.67 12.23
N VAL A 211 3.38 -17.75 11.68
CA VAL A 211 4.84 -17.99 11.65
C VAL A 211 5.58 -17.03 10.69
N THR A 212 4.97 -16.57 9.60
CA THR A 212 5.60 -15.53 8.75
C THR A 212 5.83 -14.19 9.47
N HIS A 213 5.22 -13.99 10.63
CA HIS A 213 5.45 -12.84 11.51
C HIS A 213 6.41 -13.12 12.68
N ASP A 214 6.90 -14.35 12.86
CA ASP A 214 7.82 -14.73 13.95
C ASP A 214 9.29 -14.29 13.71
N PHE A 215 9.56 -13.38 12.78
CA PHE A 215 10.92 -12.90 12.52
C PHE A 215 11.32 -11.74 13.44
N PHE A 216 11.86 -12.11 14.60
CA PHE A 216 13.07 -11.49 15.17
C PHE A 216 14.27 -12.41 14.97
#